data_AF-A0A4R3UJI6-F1
#
_entry.id   AF-A0A4R3UJI6-F1
#
_cell.length_a   1.000
_cell.length_b   1.000
_cell.length_c   1.000
_cell.angle_alpha   90.00
_cell.angle_beta   90.00
_cell.angle_gamma   90.00
#
_symmetry.space_group_name_H-M   'P 1'
#
loop_
_entity.id
_entity.type
_entity.pdbx_description
1 polymer ?
#
loop_
_entity_poly.entity_id
_entity_poly.type
_entity_poly.pdbx_seq_one_letter_code
_entity_poly.pdbx_strand_id
1 'polypeptide(L)'
;MQARGDEPALLHLLWLASPALPVGGFSYSEGLEAAVDAGVVYDEASAGAWLLNQLELVQARAELPVAAAAHAATLALDGARLAELNAWVLQTRETAESLQQAQQMGRSLLVWMQGLLPDAPVLPLLQGLRPAATWPVVMGAAAASRDAALEPALQAIAFGWAENLMQAAVRCVPLGQTAGQRLLARLVQGIPQAVVVAIAAPEPMAFAPLLGVHGARHETQYSRLFRS
;
A
#
# COMPACT_ATOMS: atom_id res chain seq x y z
N MET A 1 19.80 -0.09 27.94
CA MET A 1 18.49 0.59 27.74
C MET A 1 18.71 1.88 26.96
N GLN A 2 19.16 1.78 25.71
CA GLN A 2 19.30 2.96 24.84
C GLN A 2 17.92 3.39 24.34
N ALA A 3 17.70 4.70 24.33
CA ALA A 3 16.41 5.35 24.16
C ALA A 3 15.68 4.88 22.89
N ARG A 4 14.52 4.24 23.07
CA ARG A 4 13.46 4.24 22.05
C ARG A 4 13.23 5.72 21.72
N GLY A 5 13.51 6.15 20.49
CA GLY A 5 13.31 7.54 20.11
C GLY A 5 11.87 7.97 20.43
N ASP A 6 11.74 9.02 21.23
CA ASP A 6 10.50 9.66 21.74
C ASP A 6 9.61 10.27 20.64
N GLU A 7 9.62 9.73 19.42
CA GLU A 7 8.70 10.17 18.38
C GLU A 7 7.29 9.69 18.74
N PRO A 8 6.32 10.60 18.88
CA PRO A 8 4.93 10.23 19.10
C PRO A 8 4.43 9.35 17.96
N ALA A 9 3.69 8.28 18.29
CA ALA A 9 3.14 7.35 17.31
C ALA A 9 2.37 8.06 16.17
N LEU A 10 1.67 9.16 16.46
CA LEU A 10 0.99 9.96 15.45
C LEU A 10 1.96 10.55 14.40
N LEU A 11 3.08 11.13 14.82
CA LEU A 11 4.05 11.74 13.89
C LEU A 11 4.71 10.66 13.02
N HIS A 12 5.02 9.50 13.60
CA HIS A 12 5.52 8.34 12.87
C HIS A 12 4.53 7.89 11.78
N LEU A 13 3.25 7.78 12.12
CA LEU A 13 2.22 7.39 11.16
C LEU A 13 2.00 8.44 10.06
N LEU A 14 2.01 9.73 10.40
CA LEU A 14 1.96 10.81 9.40
C LEU A 14 3.17 10.77 8.46
N TRP A 15 4.35 10.41 8.98
CA TRP A 15 5.55 10.29 8.17
C TRP A 15 5.48 9.07 7.24
N LEU A 16 5.03 7.92 7.74
CA LEU A 16 4.80 6.72 6.92
C LEU A 16 3.76 6.93 5.83
N ALA A 17 2.73 7.74 6.08
CA ALA A 17 1.69 8.07 5.10
C ALA A 17 2.11 9.17 4.11
N SER A 18 3.30 9.78 4.28
CA SER A 18 3.72 10.91 3.47
C SER A 18 4.05 10.49 2.03
N PRO A 19 3.57 11.22 1.01
CA PRO A 19 3.94 10.96 -0.38
C PRO A 19 5.43 11.22 -0.67
N ALA A 20 6.13 11.93 0.21
CA ALA A 20 7.57 12.17 0.10
C ALA A 20 8.42 10.98 0.56
N LEU A 21 7.81 9.89 1.03
CA LEU A 21 8.54 8.69 1.44
C LEU A 21 9.33 8.13 0.23
N PRO A 22 10.64 7.83 0.38
CA PRO A 22 11.52 7.51 -0.75
C PRO A 22 11.35 6.06 -1.24
N VAL A 23 10.11 5.64 -1.45
CA VAL A 23 9.74 4.26 -1.84
C VAL A 23 9.35 4.16 -3.31
N GLY A 24 9.17 5.30 -3.99
CA GLY A 24 8.83 5.35 -5.42
C GLY A 24 7.35 5.09 -5.72
N GLY A 25 6.46 5.18 -4.72
CA GLY A 25 5.02 4.95 -4.89
C GLY A 25 4.37 5.85 -5.94
N PHE A 26 4.82 7.11 -6.06
CA PHE A 26 4.33 8.09 -7.04
C PHE A 26 4.47 7.68 -8.51
N SER A 27 5.29 6.66 -8.79
CA SER A 27 5.50 6.11 -10.12
C SER A 27 4.44 5.09 -10.53
N TYR A 28 3.60 4.61 -9.60
CA TYR A 28 2.62 3.55 -9.86
C TYR A 28 1.19 4.08 -9.94
N SER A 29 0.46 3.67 -10.97
CA SER A 29 -0.97 4.00 -11.14
C SER A 29 -1.92 2.87 -10.71
N GLU A 30 -1.38 1.67 -10.45
CA GLU A 30 -2.14 0.48 -10.06
C GLU A 30 -3.32 0.23 -11.02
N GLY A 31 -3.01 0.13 -12.32
CA GLY A 31 -3.98 -0.15 -13.39
C GLY A 31 -4.89 1.02 -13.78
N LEU A 32 -4.82 2.16 -13.07
CA LEU A 32 -5.62 3.34 -13.37
C LEU A 32 -5.31 3.91 -14.76
N GLU A 33 -4.02 4.01 -15.15
CA GLU A 33 -3.65 4.52 -16.47
C GLU A 33 -4.25 3.68 -17.61
N ALA A 34 -4.22 2.36 -17.49
CA ALA A 34 -4.84 1.46 -18.47
C ALA A 34 -6.37 1.49 -18.43
N ALA A 35 -6.99 1.81 -17.29
CA ALA A 35 -8.43 2.04 -17.22
C ALA A 35 -8.84 3.34 -17.93
N VAL A 36 -7.99 4.36 -17.89
CA VAL A 36 -8.19 5.61 -18.64
C VAL A 36 -8.02 5.39 -20.14
N ASP A 37 -6.94 4.73 -20.56
CA ASP A 37 -6.70 4.40 -21.98
C ASP A 37 -7.87 3.60 -22.58
N ALA A 38 -8.43 2.68 -21.81
CA ALA A 38 -9.59 1.88 -22.21
C ALA A 38 -10.93 2.63 -22.17
N GLY A 39 -10.97 3.90 -21.77
CA GLY A 39 -12.19 4.70 -21.63
C GLY A 39 -13.12 4.25 -20.50
N VAL A 40 -12.63 3.47 -19.53
CA VAL A 40 -13.40 3.05 -18.34
C VAL A 40 -13.41 4.18 -17.29
N VAL A 41 -12.31 4.92 -17.21
CA VAL A 41 -12.18 6.10 -16.33
C VAL A 41 -11.90 7.32 -17.18
N TYR A 42 -12.74 8.35 -17.09
CA TYR A 42 -12.69 9.50 -18.00
C TYR A 42 -13.09 10.84 -17.36
N ASP A 43 -13.53 10.84 -16.10
CA ASP A 43 -13.91 12.03 -15.35
C ASP A 43 -13.73 11.82 -13.83
N GLU A 44 -14.03 12.85 -13.04
CA GLU A 44 -13.93 12.81 -11.57
C GLU A 44 -14.82 11.70 -10.96
N ALA A 45 -16.02 11.48 -11.52
CA ALA A 45 -16.98 10.53 -10.99
C ALA A 45 -16.50 9.08 -11.20
N SER A 46 -16.09 8.75 -12.42
CA SER A 46 -15.54 7.44 -12.79
C SER A 46 -14.22 7.16 -12.09
N ALA A 47 -13.34 8.16 -11.93
CA ALA A 47 -12.10 8.02 -11.16
C ALA A 47 -12.36 7.72 -9.68
N GLY A 48 -13.31 8.45 -9.07
CA GLY A 48 -13.72 8.21 -7.69
C GLY A 48 -14.31 6.81 -7.50
N ALA A 49 -15.16 6.34 -8.43
CA ALA A 49 -15.72 5.00 -8.39
C ALA A 49 -14.63 3.91 -8.54
N TRP A 50 -13.68 4.10 -9.46
CA TRP A 50 -12.55 3.19 -9.63
C TRP A 50 -11.72 3.05 -8.35
N LEU A 51 -11.33 4.17 -7.75
CA LEU A 51 -10.51 4.16 -6.55
C LEU A 51 -11.26 3.64 -5.32
N LEU A 52 -12.55 3.93 -5.16
CA LEU A 52 -13.36 3.32 -4.10
C LEU A 52 -13.46 1.80 -4.27
N ASN A 53 -13.66 1.30 -5.49
CA ASN A 53 -13.63 -0.14 -5.75
C ASN A 53 -12.26 -0.75 -5.40
N GLN A 54 -11.15 -0.07 -5.72
CA GLN A 54 -9.82 -0.56 -5.30
C GLN A 54 -9.64 -0.56 -3.78
N LEU A 55 -10.15 0.46 -3.08
CA LEU A 55 -10.14 0.50 -1.62
C LEU A 55 -10.91 -0.69 -1.03
N GLU A 56 -12.06 -1.04 -1.60
CA GLU A 56 -12.92 -2.12 -1.08
C GLU A 56 -12.49 -3.52 -1.50
N LEU A 57 -11.97 -3.69 -2.72
CA LEU A 57 -11.65 -5.00 -3.30
C LEU A 57 -10.19 -5.40 -3.08
N VAL A 58 -9.27 -4.43 -3.00
CA VAL A 58 -7.83 -4.67 -2.89
C VAL A 58 -7.32 -4.26 -1.52
N GLN A 59 -7.50 -3.01 -1.12
CA GLN A 59 -6.95 -2.54 0.16
C GLN A 59 -7.60 -3.26 1.35
N ALA A 60 -8.93 -3.24 1.43
CA ALA A 60 -9.66 -3.83 2.56
C ALA A 60 -9.52 -5.36 2.67
N ARG A 61 -9.28 -6.05 1.54
CA ARG A 61 -9.32 -7.53 1.48
C ARG A 61 -7.95 -8.18 1.34
N ALA A 62 -6.96 -7.50 0.78
CA ALA A 62 -5.63 -8.05 0.54
C ALA A 62 -4.54 -7.25 1.27
N GLU A 63 -4.34 -5.97 0.91
CA GLU A 63 -3.17 -5.21 1.37
C GLU A 63 -3.22 -4.89 2.88
N LEU A 64 -4.33 -4.34 3.37
CA LEU A 64 -4.48 -3.97 4.77
C LEU A 64 -4.53 -5.20 5.70
N PRO A 65 -5.20 -6.32 5.35
CA PRO A 65 -5.09 -7.56 6.14
C PRO A 65 -3.65 -8.10 6.24
N VAL A 66 -2.88 -8.06 5.14
CA VAL A 66 -1.46 -8.44 5.19
C VAL A 66 -0.67 -7.50 6.11
N ALA A 67 -0.87 -6.19 6.00
CA ALA A 67 -0.22 -5.22 6.86
C ALA A 67 -0.61 -5.40 8.34
N ALA A 68 -1.88 -5.73 8.62
CA ALA A 68 -2.37 -5.99 9.96
C ALA A 68 -1.73 -7.24 10.58
N ALA A 69 -1.69 -8.33 9.82
CA ALA A 69 -1.04 -9.56 10.25
C ALA A 69 0.48 -9.38 10.41
N ALA A 70 1.12 -8.60 9.54
CA ALA A 70 2.54 -8.27 9.65
C ALA A 70 2.85 -7.37 10.84
N HIS A 71 1.96 -6.42 11.18
CA HIS A 71 2.05 -5.61 12.40
C HIS A 71 2.03 -6.51 13.65
N ALA A 72 1.05 -7.41 13.76
CA ALA A 72 0.96 -8.36 14.87
C ALA A 72 2.17 -9.30 14.94
N ALA A 73 2.59 -9.88 13.82
CA ALA A 73 3.76 -10.75 13.73
C ALA A 73 5.07 -10.02 14.10
N THR A 74 5.16 -8.73 13.78
CA THR A 74 6.30 -7.89 14.16
C THR A 74 6.38 -7.70 15.68
N LEU A 75 5.26 -7.42 16.35
CA LEU A 75 5.22 -7.30 17.80
C LEU A 75 5.54 -8.62 18.50
N ALA A 76 5.16 -9.75 17.90
CA ALA A 76 5.46 -11.10 18.39
C ALA A 76 6.85 -11.63 17.98
N LEU A 77 7.60 -10.91 17.13
CA LEU A 77 8.82 -11.38 16.48
C LEU A 77 8.65 -12.73 15.76
N ASP A 78 7.48 -12.96 15.17
CA ASP A 78 7.14 -14.16 14.44
C ASP A 78 7.64 -14.10 12.99
N GLY A 79 8.89 -14.50 12.81
CA GLY A 79 9.52 -14.56 11.48
C GLY A 79 8.85 -15.56 10.53
N ALA A 80 8.23 -16.63 11.04
CA ALA A 80 7.56 -17.62 10.20
C ALA A 80 6.29 -17.04 9.59
N ARG A 81 5.47 -16.34 10.40
CA ARG A 81 4.28 -15.66 9.91
C ARG A 81 4.62 -14.54 8.93
N LEU A 82 5.68 -13.75 9.18
CA LEU A 82 6.16 -12.75 8.22
C LEU A 82 6.56 -13.37 6.88
N ALA A 83 7.21 -14.54 6.89
CA ALA A 83 7.58 -15.25 5.67
C ALA A 83 6.37 -15.79 4.91
N GLU A 84 5.37 -16.34 5.62
CA GLU A 84 4.11 -16.81 5.03
C GLU A 84 3.35 -15.66 4.35
N LEU A 85 3.16 -14.54 5.05
CA LEU A 85 2.50 -13.35 4.50
C LEU A 85 3.23 -12.83 3.25
N ASN A 86 4.57 -12.77 3.32
CA ASN A 86 5.36 -12.34 2.17
C ASN A 86 5.20 -13.27 0.97
N ALA A 87 5.23 -14.59 1.21
CA ALA A 87 5.02 -15.59 0.17
C ALA A 87 3.61 -15.49 -0.43
N TRP A 88 2.59 -15.20 0.37
CA TRP A 88 1.22 -14.99 -0.09
C TRP A 88 1.13 -13.79 -1.04
N VAL A 89 1.71 -12.65 -0.67
CA VAL A 89 1.74 -11.46 -1.54
C VAL A 89 2.42 -11.79 -2.87
N LEU A 90 3.58 -12.44 -2.84
CA LEU A 90 4.32 -12.79 -4.05
C LEU A 90 3.56 -13.74 -4.99
N GLN A 91 2.73 -14.63 -4.45
CA GLN A 91 1.96 -15.60 -5.23
C GLN A 91 0.63 -15.05 -5.76
N THR A 92 0.12 -13.97 -5.18
CA THR A 92 -1.21 -13.42 -5.50
C THR A 92 -1.16 -12.18 -6.39
N ARG A 93 0.03 -11.74 -6.81
CA ARG A 93 0.18 -10.69 -7.82
C ARG A 93 -0.10 -11.26 -9.20
N GLU A 94 -1.15 -10.76 -9.83
CA GLU A 94 -1.63 -11.25 -11.13
C GLU A 94 -0.78 -10.74 -12.31
N THR A 95 0.01 -9.67 -12.11
CA THR A 95 0.81 -9.01 -13.15
C THR A 95 2.27 -8.87 -12.74
N ALA A 96 3.18 -8.82 -13.71
CA ALA A 96 4.60 -8.64 -13.45
C ALA A 96 4.91 -7.25 -12.87
N GLU A 97 4.21 -6.21 -13.34
CA GLU A 97 4.41 -4.86 -12.81
C GLU A 97 3.92 -4.72 -11.36
N SER A 98 2.76 -5.30 -10.99
CA SER A 98 2.27 -5.27 -9.60
C SER A 98 3.15 -6.09 -8.64
N LEU A 99 3.73 -7.20 -9.11
CA LEU A 99 4.75 -7.94 -8.38
C LEU A 99 6.01 -7.10 -8.18
N GLN A 100 6.46 -6.42 -9.24
CA GLN A 100 7.62 -5.55 -9.19
C GLN A 100 7.39 -4.35 -8.26
N GLN A 101 6.20 -3.76 -8.26
CA GLN A 101 5.80 -2.70 -7.32
C GLN A 101 5.94 -3.17 -5.88
N ALA A 102 5.30 -4.29 -5.54
CA ALA A 102 5.31 -4.84 -4.19
C ALA A 102 6.74 -5.12 -3.69
N GLN A 103 7.60 -5.68 -4.55
CA GLN A 103 8.99 -5.96 -4.20
C GLN A 103 9.85 -4.69 -4.10
N GLN A 104 9.73 -3.78 -5.07
CA GLN A 104 10.55 -2.56 -5.14
C GLN A 104 10.24 -1.63 -3.97
N MET A 105 8.96 -1.33 -3.74
CA MET A 105 8.54 -0.44 -2.65
C MET A 105 8.89 -1.06 -1.28
N GLY A 106 8.67 -2.36 -1.10
CA GLY A 106 9.04 -3.07 0.13
C GLY A 106 10.55 -3.03 0.41
N ARG A 107 11.38 -3.24 -0.61
CA ARG A 107 12.84 -3.10 -0.49
C ARG A 107 13.26 -1.68 -0.11
N SER A 108 12.72 -0.67 -0.79
CA SER A 108 13.04 0.72 -0.49
C SER A 108 12.64 1.11 0.93
N LEU A 109 11.47 0.67 1.38
CA LEU A 109 11.02 0.92 2.74
C LEU A 109 11.89 0.22 3.78
N LEU A 110 12.30 -1.03 3.51
CA LEU A 110 13.19 -1.76 4.41
C LEU A 110 14.55 -1.05 4.56
N VAL A 111 15.11 -0.54 3.45
CA VAL A 111 16.36 0.25 3.49
C VAL A 111 16.16 1.53 4.29
N TRP A 112 15.05 2.24 4.08
CA TRP A 112 14.74 3.46 4.83
C TRP A 112 14.55 3.17 6.33
N MET A 113 13.83 2.10 6.66
CA MET A 113 13.60 1.64 8.03
C MET A 113 14.92 1.28 8.73
N GLN A 114 15.88 0.67 8.04
CA GLN A 114 17.21 0.39 8.60
C GLN A 114 17.95 1.67 9.01
N GLY A 115 17.79 2.76 8.24
CA GLY A 115 18.40 4.05 8.56
C GLY A 115 17.76 4.74 9.77
N LEU A 116 16.45 4.58 9.96
CA LEU A 116 15.70 5.25 11.03
C LEU A 116 15.60 4.44 12.33
N LEU A 117 15.57 3.12 12.21
CA LEU A 117 15.32 2.17 13.30
C LEU A 117 16.37 1.05 13.29
N PRO A 118 17.69 1.37 13.32
CA PRO A 118 18.75 0.37 13.13
C PRO A 118 18.69 -0.76 14.16
N ASP A 119 18.17 -0.50 15.36
CA ASP A 119 18.05 -1.46 16.46
C ASP A 119 16.68 -2.18 16.51
N ALA A 120 15.81 -1.99 15.52
CA ALA A 120 14.50 -2.64 15.52
C ALA A 120 14.66 -4.18 15.40
N PRO A 121 14.13 -4.96 16.35
CA PRO A 121 14.37 -6.40 16.43
C PRO A 121 13.77 -7.20 15.26
N VAL A 122 12.82 -6.61 14.52
CA VAL A 122 12.21 -7.22 13.33
C VAL A 122 13.09 -7.11 12.08
N LEU A 123 14.10 -6.22 12.05
CA LEU A 123 14.92 -5.99 10.85
C LEU A 123 15.60 -7.26 10.32
N PRO A 124 16.26 -8.10 11.14
CA PRO A 124 16.86 -9.34 10.66
C PRO A 124 15.84 -10.30 10.04
N LEU A 125 14.61 -10.33 10.57
CA LEU A 125 13.53 -11.16 10.04
C LEU A 125 13.10 -10.67 8.65
N LEU A 126 12.90 -9.37 8.48
CA LEU A 126 12.55 -8.76 7.19
C LEU A 126 13.66 -8.92 6.15
N GLN A 127 14.93 -8.77 6.55
CA GLN A 127 16.10 -9.02 5.69
C GLN A 127 16.25 -10.49 5.29
N GLY A 128 15.76 -11.40 6.12
CA GLY A 128 15.71 -12.84 5.85
C GLY A 128 14.69 -13.26 4.80
N LEU A 129 13.69 -12.41 4.50
CA LEU A 129 12.65 -12.70 3.53
C LEU A 129 13.21 -12.85 2.11
N ARG A 130 12.63 -13.77 1.34
CA ARG A 130 13.03 -14.07 -0.04
C ARG A 130 11.79 -14.14 -0.94
N PRO A 131 11.91 -13.78 -2.24
CA PRO A 131 13.02 -13.07 -2.89
C PRO A 131 13.29 -11.65 -2.34
N ALA A 132 12.26 -10.94 -1.87
CA ALA A 132 12.39 -9.66 -1.17
C ALA A 132 11.19 -9.47 -0.22
N ALA A 133 11.35 -8.65 0.82
CA ALA A 133 10.24 -8.22 1.66
C ALA A 133 9.30 -7.32 0.86
N THR A 134 8.01 -7.65 0.84
CA THR A 134 6.98 -6.97 0.06
C THR A 134 6.39 -5.77 0.82
N TRP A 135 5.91 -4.79 0.05
CA TRP A 135 5.35 -3.53 0.56
C TRP A 135 4.40 -3.66 1.76
N PRO A 136 3.29 -4.42 1.72
CA PRO A 136 2.35 -4.46 2.85
C PRO A 136 2.97 -5.10 4.10
N VAL A 137 3.88 -6.08 3.94
CA VAL A 137 4.60 -6.70 5.06
C VAL A 137 5.52 -5.69 5.74
N VAL A 138 6.32 -4.95 4.96
CA VAL A 138 7.26 -3.97 5.52
C VAL A 138 6.51 -2.76 6.09
N MET A 139 5.40 -2.32 5.49
CA MET A 139 4.56 -1.24 6.05
C MET A 139 3.95 -1.63 7.40
N GLY A 140 3.39 -2.85 7.52
CA GLY A 140 2.88 -3.36 8.79
C GLY A 140 3.95 -3.40 9.87
N ALA A 141 5.15 -3.88 9.54
CA ALA A 141 6.28 -3.93 10.45
C ALA A 141 6.79 -2.53 10.85
N ALA A 142 6.91 -1.61 9.88
CA ALA A 142 7.32 -0.23 10.14
C ALA A 142 6.32 0.47 11.07
N ALA A 143 5.02 0.28 10.87
CA ALA A 143 4.00 0.86 11.72
C ALA A 143 4.05 0.30 13.16
N ALA A 144 4.30 -1.01 13.33
CA ALA A 144 4.44 -1.62 14.65
C ALA A 144 5.69 -1.15 15.44
N SER A 145 6.73 -0.69 14.74
CA SER A 145 8.04 -0.43 15.34
C SER A 145 8.13 0.81 16.25
N ARG A 146 7.06 1.60 16.36
CA ARG A 146 6.94 2.77 17.26
C ARG A 146 5.66 2.72 18.12
N ASP A 147 5.25 1.51 18.50
CA ASP A 147 4.12 1.25 19.41
C ASP A 147 2.78 1.86 18.93
N ALA A 148 2.62 2.06 17.62
CA ALA A 148 1.37 2.57 17.06
C ALA A 148 0.26 1.50 17.15
N ALA A 149 -0.91 1.90 17.66
CA ALA A 149 -2.10 1.05 17.66
C ALA A 149 -2.49 0.64 16.23
N LEU A 150 -3.03 -0.58 16.10
CA LEU A 150 -3.28 -1.20 14.80
C LEU A 150 -4.23 -0.38 13.92
N GLU A 151 -5.37 0.07 14.46
CA GLU A 151 -6.37 0.79 13.67
C GLU A 151 -5.83 2.12 13.09
N PRO A 152 -5.22 3.04 13.88
CA PRO A 152 -4.57 4.22 13.34
C PRO A 152 -3.46 3.90 12.33
N ALA A 153 -2.70 2.82 12.54
CA ALA A 153 -1.67 2.39 11.61
C ALA A 153 -2.26 2.01 10.24
N LEU A 154 -3.32 1.21 10.21
CA LEU A 154 -3.98 0.83 8.95
C LEU A 154 -4.66 2.02 8.27
N GLN A 155 -5.24 2.95 9.03
CA GLN A 155 -5.79 4.20 8.48
C GLN A 155 -4.70 5.04 7.81
N ALA A 156 -3.52 5.17 8.43
CA ALA A 156 -2.40 5.90 7.86
C ALA A 156 -1.87 5.24 6.58
N ILE A 157 -1.74 3.90 6.57
CA ILE A 157 -1.33 3.13 5.39
C ILE A 157 -2.33 3.35 4.24
N ALA A 158 -3.64 3.22 4.52
CA ALA A 158 -4.69 3.42 3.54
C ALA A 158 -4.73 4.87 3.02
N PHE A 159 -4.47 5.85 3.90
CA PHE A 159 -4.42 7.26 3.51
C PHE A 159 -3.24 7.55 2.57
N GLY A 160 -2.05 7.03 2.86
CA GLY A 160 -0.88 7.19 1.98
C GLY A 160 -1.12 6.61 0.59
N TRP A 161 -1.77 5.43 0.51
CA TRP A 161 -2.21 4.86 -0.76
C TRP A 161 -3.24 5.75 -1.48
N ALA A 162 -4.24 6.26 -0.76
CA ALA A 162 -5.31 7.09 -1.32
C ALA A 162 -4.78 8.43 -1.88
N GLU A 163 -3.84 9.06 -1.18
CA GLU A 163 -3.15 10.26 -1.66
C GLU A 163 -2.41 9.95 -2.97
N ASN A 164 -1.62 8.88 -2.97
CA ASN A 164 -0.79 8.50 -4.12
C ASN A 164 -1.64 8.25 -5.38
N LEU A 165 -2.72 7.48 -5.26
CA LEU A 165 -3.59 7.20 -6.41
C LEU A 165 -4.47 8.37 -6.80
N MET A 166 -4.82 9.27 -5.87
CA MET A 166 -5.45 10.53 -6.23
C MET A 166 -4.52 11.38 -7.11
N GLN A 167 -3.23 11.46 -6.77
CA GLN A 167 -2.24 12.16 -7.62
C GLN A 167 -2.05 11.51 -8.99
N ALA A 168 -2.17 10.17 -9.07
CA ALA A 168 -2.21 9.49 -10.36
C ALA A 168 -3.47 9.86 -11.15
N ALA A 169 -4.65 9.88 -10.52
CA ALA A 169 -5.91 10.26 -11.17
C ALA A 169 -5.91 11.69 -11.70
N VAL A 170 -5.36 12.64 -10.95
CA VAL A 170 -5.20 14.04 -11.40
C VAL A 170 -4.40 14.13 -12.71
N ARG A 171 -3.38 13.28 -12.87
CA ARG A 171 -2.51 13.27 -14.05
C ARG A 171 -3.08 12.46 -15.21
N CYS A 172 -3.66 11.29 -14.95
CA CYS A 172 -4.20 10.41 -16.00
C CYS A 172 -5.53 10.93 -16.57
N VAL A 173 -6.42 11.47 -15.73
CA VAL A 173 -7.81 11.86 -16.10
C VAL A 173 -7.93 13.39 -16.36
N PRO A 174 -6.83 14.07 -16.66
CA PRO A 174 -6.62 15.52 -16.51
C PRO A 174 -7.55 16.27 -15.54
N LEU A 175 -7.64 15.85 -14.27
CA LEU A 175 -8.47 16.55 -13.28
C LEU A 175 -7.78 17.81 -12.74
N GLY A 176 -8.56 18.81 -12.35
CA GLY A 176 -8.05 19.94 -11.58
C GLY A 176 -7.70 19.57 -10.14
N GLN A 177 -6.81 20.34 -9.50
CA GLN A 177 -6.37 20.08 -8.11
C GLN A 177 -7.54 20.03 -7.12
N THR A 178 -8.55 20.91 -7.28
CA THR A 178 -9.76 20.91 -6.44
C THR A 178 -10.57 19.61 -6.61
N ALA A 179 -10.63 19.06 -7.82
CA ALA A 179 -11.28 17.76 -8.07
C ALA A 179 -10.50 16.62 -7.41
N GLY A 180 -9.16 16.65 -7.48
CA GLY A 180 -8.30 15.72 -6.74
C GLY A 180 -8.58 15.72 -5.23
N GLN A 181 -8.67 16.90 -4.62
CA GLN A 181 -8.97 17.01 -3.18
C GLN A 181 -10.37 16.50 -2.81
N ARG A 182 -11.38 16.71 -3.66
CA ARG A 182 -12.72 16.11 -3.46
C ARG A 182 -12.68 14.60 -3.56
N LEU A 183 -11.91 14.06 -4.51
CA LEU A 183 -11.71 12.62 -4.67
C LEU A 183 -11.03 12.03 -3.43
N LEU A 184 -9.96 12.67 -2.92
CA LEU A 184 -9.29 12.23 -1.69
C LEU A 184 -10.24 12.28 -0.49
N ALA A 185 -11.03 13.35 -0.34
CA ALA A 185 -12.02 13.45 0.73
C ALA A 185 -13.04 12.30 0.69
N ARG A 186 -13.44 11.87 -0.51
CA ARG A 186 -14.33 10.72 -0.72
C ARG A 186 -13.68 9.40 -0.31
N LEU A 187 -12.41 9.19 -0.63
CA LEU A 187 -11.65 8.02 -0.20
C LEU A 187 -11.47 7.99 1.32
N VAL A 188 -11.15 9.13 1.93
CA VAL A 188 -11.01 9.27 3.40
C VAL A 188 -12.29 8.85 4.13
N GLN A 189 -13.47 9.12 3.56
CA GLN A 189 -14.74 8.64 4.13
C GLN A 189 -14.90 7.11 4.07
N GLY A 190 -14.31 6.44 3.09
CA GLY A 190 -14.34 4.98 2.94
C GLY A 190 -13.28 4.24 3.77
N ILE A 191 -12.17 4.89 4.12
CA ILE A 191 -11.03 4.26 4.83
C ILE A 191 -11.45 3.58 6.14
N PRO A 192 -12.24 4.22 7.05
CA PRO A 192 -12.62 3.58 8.31
C PRO A 192 -13.30 2.23 8.12
N GLN A 193 -14.22 2.13 7.16
CA GLN A 193 -14.92 0.88 6.87
C GLN A 193 -13.97 -0.18 6.27
N ALA A 194 -13.07 0.23 5.37
CA ALA A 194 -12.05 -0.65 4.81
C ALA A 194 -11.13 -1.23 5.90
N VAL A 195 -10.74 -0.41 6.88
CA VAL A 195 -9.93 -0.84 8.03
C VAL A 195 -10.69 -1.81 8.93
N VAL A 196 -11.97 -1.56 9.21
CA VAL A 196 -12.82 -2.51 9.97
C VAL A 196 -12.89 -3.87 9.28
N VAL A 197 -13.13 -3.88 7.97
CA VAL A 197 -13.14 -5.11 7.16
C VAL A 197 -11.78 -5.81 7.23
N ALA A 198 -10.69 -5.06 7.13
CA ALA A 198 -9.34 -5.62 7.14
C ALA A 198 -8.96 -6.25 8.47
N ILE A 199 -9.31 -5.62 9.60
CA ILE A 199 -9.04 -6.15 10.94
C ILE A 199 -9.88 -7.40 11.23
N ALA A 200 -11.12 -7.44 10.73
CA ALA A 200 -12.01 -8.58 10.92
C ALA A 200 -11.69 -9.77 10.00
N ALA A 201 -10.86 -9.58 8.97
CA ALA A 201 -10.53 -10.62 8.02
C ALA A 201 -9.65 -11.71 8.68
N PRO A 202 -10.03 -13.00 8.61
CA PRO A 202 -9.22 -14.07 9.17
C PRO A 202 -7.91 -14.25 8.40
N GLU A 203 -7.96 -14.10 7.08
CA GLU A 203 -6.81 -14.19 6.17
C GLU A 203 -7.03 -13.22 5.00
N PRO A 204 -5.95 -12.75 4.35
CA PRO A 204 -6.05 -11.91 3.17
C PRO A 204 -6.63 -12.67 1.97
N MET A 205 -7.34 -11.96 1.10
CA MET A 205 -7.98 -12.46 -0.11
C MET A 205 -7.69 -11.53 -1.29
N ALA A 206 -7.02 -12.06 -2.31
CA ALA A 206 -6.77 -11.36 -3.57
C ALA A 206 -7.85 -11.76 -4.59
N PHE A 207 -8.79 -10.85 -4.89
CA PHE A 207 -9.77 -11.05 -5.94
C PHE A 207 -10.25 -9.71 -6.52
N ALA A 208 -9.59 -9.28 -7.60
CA ALA A 208 -9.94 -8.06 -8.34
C ALA A 208 -9.72 -8.27 -9.85
N PRO A 209 -10.50 -9.15 -10.51
CA PRO A 209 -10.20 -9.62 -11.87
C PRO A 209 -10.16 -8.50 -12.91
N LEU A 210 -11.02 -7.47 -12.77
CA LEU A 210 -11.00 -6.28 -13.64
C LEU A 210 -9.67 -5.52 -13.52
N LEU A 211 -9.15 -5.38 -12.30
CA LEU A 211 -7.85 -4.76 -12.07
C LEU A 211 -6.72 -5.60 -12.70
N GLY A 212 -6.75 -6.92 -12.54
CA GLY A 212 -5.80 -7.83 -13.19
C GLY A 212 -5.77 -7.68 -14.72
N VAL A 213 -6.94 -7.58 -15.35
CA VAL A 213 -7.06 -7.34 -16.80
C VAL A 213 -6.45 -5.99 -17.19
N HIS A 214 -6.75 -4.91 -16.46
CA HIS A 214 -6.18 -3.59 -16.76
C HIS A 214 -4.68 -3.53 -16.49
N GLY A 215 -4.19 -4.18 -15.44
CA GLY A 215 -2.76 -4.32 -15.17
C GLY A 215 -2.04 -5.07 -16.30
N ALA A 216 -2.57 -6.21 -16.76
CA ALA A 216 -1.98 -6.96 -17.87
C ALA A 216 -1.98 -6.17 -19.19
N ARG A 217 -3.02 -5.35 -19.44
CA ARG A 217 -3.05 -4.42 -20.58
C ARG A 217 -1.95 -3.37 -20.48
N HIS A 218 -1.76 -2.80 -19.29
CA HIS A 218 -0.76 -1.77 -19.02
C HIS A 218 0.67 -2.20 -19.41
N GLU A 219 1.02 -3.48 -19.20
CA GLU A 219 2.33 -4.03 -19.57
C GLU A 219 2.65 -3.93 -21.07
N THR A 220 1.61 -3.83 -21.90
CA THR A 220 1.70 -3.78 -23.37
C THR A 220 1.29 -2.42 -23.96
N GLN A 221 0.97 -1.44 -23.12
CA GLN A 221 0.49 -0.13 -23.53
C GLN A 221 1.61 0.69 -24.20
N TYR A 222 1.31 1.31 -25.35
CA TYR A 222 2.31 2.04 -26.16
C TYR A 222 2.78 3.34 -25.49
N SER A 223 1.85 4.15 -24.98
CA SER A 223 2.15 5.41 -24.28
C SER A 223 1.86 5.25 -22.79
N ARG A 224 2.86 5.50 -21.95
CA ARG A 224 2.78 5.33 -20.48
C ARG A 224 3.42 6.50 -19.75
N LEU A 225 2.70 7.08 -18.81
CA LEU A 225 3.18 8.05 -17.83
C LEU A 225 3.60 7.36 -16.53
N PHE A 226 3.04 6.18 -16.24
CA PHE A 226 3.24 5.44 -15.01
C PHE A 226 3.78 4.03 -15.25
N ARG A 227 4.18 3.42 -14.14
CA ARG A 227 4.26 1.96 -13.96
C ARG A 227 2.93 1.51 -13.32
N SER A 228 2.59 0.22 -13.36
CA SER A 228 1.37 -0.28 -12.70
C SER A 228 1.59 -1.56 -11.90
#